data_AF-D9PN76-F1
#
_entry.id   AF-D9PN76-F1
#
_cell.length_a   1.000
_cell.length_b   1.000
_cell.length_c   1.000
_cell.angle_alpha   90.00
_cell.angle_beta   90.00
_cell.angle_gamma   90.00
#
_symmetry.space_group_name_H-M   'P 1'
#
loop_
_entity.id
_entity.type
_entity.pdbx_description
1 polymer ?
#
loop_
_entity_poly.entity_id
_entity_poly.type
_entity_poly.pdbx_seq_one_letter_code
_entity_poly.pdbx_strand_id
1 'polypeptide(L)'
;MPIYETGIKILIEHKSLLLHNSSKLVSLPSLHDFNVASNKALLAVHLDQIGLSGPKTAPLTLDIIKEEANLKLKFPVLSKPIKSGSGRGIVKFEDHRSFADYFEFKGLNEPYILQEFIEGQDFGCNVLCHDGEILAYTIQKGNLWGSKPYSAQIGLDFVHNEDLFQAVKKLMKSLNWNGVANIDLIFDPKNEVFHILEINPRFWSSITASLLAGINFPKLLIYQSIGEKIEPQNYKRMGYVVLHGLKEYCRKNKVSMYDLGFIWNSTPIRYKIKDPVPLAYEYALKTKKQIMGKFQKLFLRKAA
;
A
#
# COMPACT_ATOMS: atom_id res chain seq x y z
N MET A 1 -2.41 -17.79 5.18
CA MET A 1 -2.05 -16.47 5.73
C MET A 1 -3.24 -15.53 5.58
N PRO A 2 -3.61 -14.77 6.62
CA PRO A 2 -4.59 -13.69 6.51
C PRO A 2 -4.11 -12.61 5.51
N ILE A 3 -5.03 -12.03 4.73
CA ILE A 3 -4.68 -11.02 3.72
C ILE A 3 -4.74 -9.59 4.30
N TYR A 4 -5.54 -9.40 5.35
CA TYR A 4 -5.72 -8.10 6.01
C TYR A 4 -4.84 -7.99 7.27
N GLU A 5 -4.33 -6.79 7.50
CA GLU A 5 -3.44 -6.46 8.62
C GLU A 5 -4.02 -6.85 9.98
N THR A 6 -5.32 -6.64 10.20
CA THR A 6 -5.99 -7.08 11.44
C THR A 6 -5.87 -8.58 11.67
N GLY A 7 -6.07 -9.38 10.62
CA GLY A 7 -5.95 -10.84 10.73
C GLY A 7 -4.48 -11.27 10.92
N ILE A 8 -3.54 -10.58 10.27
CA ILE A 8 -2.11 -10.82 10.45
C ILE A 8 -1.68 -10.51 11.88
N LYS A 9 -2.13 -9.37 12.43
CA LYS A 9 -1.86 -8.97 13.82
C LYS A 9 -2.39 -10.00 14.82
N ILE A 10 -3.64 -10.43 14.67
CA ILE A 10 -4.23 -11.49 15.50
C ILE A 10 -3.39 -12.77 15.42
N LEU A 11 -2.94 -13.14 14.23
CA LEU A 11 -2.09 -14.32 14.05
C LEU A 11 -0.73 -14.19 14.76
N ILE A 12 -0.13 -12.99 14.75
CA ILE A 12 1.13 -12.71 15.46
C ILE A 12 0.91 -12.79 16.98
N GLU A 13 -0.15 -12.15 17.49
CA GLU A 13 -0.48 -12.11 18.93
C GLU A 13 -0.75 -13.51 19.51
N HIS A 14 -1.35 -14.40 18.70
CA HIS A 14 -1.73 -15.75 19.12
C HIS A 14 -0.85 -16.85 18.51
N LYS A 15 0.33 -16.49 17.96
CA LYS A 15 1.24 -17.45 17.30
C LYS A 15 1.62 -18.63 18.21
N SER A 16 1.71 -18.39 19.52
CA SER A 16 2.04 -19.41 20.53
C SER A 16 1.04 -20.57 20.55
N LEU A 17 -0.24 -20.31 20.31
CA LEU A 17 -1.30 -21.33 20.27
C LEU A 17 -1.17 -22.28 19.08
N LEU A 18 -0.37 -21.91 18.08
CA LEU A 18 -0.19 -22.64 16.83
C LEU A 18 1.21 -23.30 16.73
N LEU A 19 2.02 -23.23 17.80
CA LEU A 19 3.39 -23.74 17.81
C LEU A 19 3.49 -25.26 17.62
N HIS A 20 2.48 -26.02 18.04
CA HIS A 20 2.39 -27.47 17.75
C HIS A 20 2.33 -27.79 16.24
N ASN A 21 2.08 -26.78 15.40
CA ASN A 21 2.10 -26.85 13.94
C ASN A 21 2.91 -25.68 13.36
N SER A 22 4.09 -25.40 13.91
CA SER A 22 4.95 -24.29 13.46
C SER A 22 5.22 -24.29 11.94
N SER A 23 5.29 -25.47 11.32
CA SER A 23 5.43 -25.64 9.86
C SER A 23 4.22 -25.18 9.03
N LYS A 24 3.07 -24.90 9.67
CA LYS A 24 1.86 -24.39 9.02
C LYS A 24 1.73 -22.87 9.09
N LEU A 25 2.65 -22.21 9.78
CA LEU A 25 2.68 -20.75 9.90
C LEU A 25 3.62 -20.18 8.85
N VAL A 26 3.18 -19.11 8.21
CA VAL A 26 4.09 -18.34 7.36
C VAL A 26 5.06 -17.54 8.21
N SER A 27 6.20 -17.16 7.63
CA SER A 27 7.10 -16.18 8.23
C SER A 27 6.36 -14.86 8.49
N LEU A 28 6.50 -14.34 9.70
CA LEU A 28 5.83 -13.14 10.19
C LEU A 28 6.80 -12.33 11.05
N PRO A 29 6.68 -10.98 11.06
CA PRO A 29 7.50 -10.13 11.91
C PRO A 29 7.13 -10.30 13.40
N SER A 30 7.95 -9.72 14.28
CA SER A 30 7.57 -9.59 15.68
C SER A 30 6.34 -8.67 15.83
N LEU A 31 5.61 -8.79 16.95
CA LEU A 31 4.48 -7.90 17.23
C LEU A 31 4.93 -6.43 17.34
N HIS A 32 6.12 -6.19 17.90
CA HIS A 32 6.69 -4.86 18.02
C HIS A 32 6.91 -4.24 16.64
N ASP A 33 7.69 -4.91 15.79
CA ASP A 33 8.05 -4.41 14.46
C ASP A 33 6.81 -4.27 13.57
N PHE A 34 5.86 -5.20 13.66
CA PHE A 34 4.58 -5.08 12.98
C PHE A 34 3.82 -3.80 13.37
N ASN A 35 3.78 -3.47 14.67
CA ASN A 35 3.10 -2.26 15.15
C ASN A 35 3.84 -0.99 14.72
N VAL A 36 5.18 -0.99 14.71
CA VAL A 36 5.97 0.14 14.19
C VAL A 36 5.68 0.35 12.70
N ALA A 37 5.73 -0.73 11.90
CA ALA A 37 5.51 -0.66 10.45
C ALA A 37 4.09 -0.23 10.07
N SER A 38 3.06 -0.79 10.72
CA SER A 38 1.65 -0.51 10.41
C SER A 38 1.12 0.82 10.95
N ASN A 39 1.82 1.45 11.89
CA ASN A 39 1.41 2.72 12.47
C ASN A 39 2.27 3.86 11.93
N LYS A 40 1.67 4.71 11.09
CA LYS A 40 2.32 5.85 10.44
C LYS A 40 3.04 6.80 11.42
N ALA A 41 2.52 7.00 12.64
CA ALA A 41 3.18 7.84 13.64
C ALA A 41 4.44 7.17 14.21
N LEU A 42 4.36 5.87 14.54
CA LEU A 42 5.51 5.10 15.02
C LEU A 42 6.57 4.94 13.93
N LEU A 43 6.14 4.70 12.70
CA LEU A 43 7.03 4.63 11.53
C LEU A 43 7.80 5.95 11.35
N ALA A 44 7.15 7.10 11.43
CA ALA A 44 7.83 8.39 11.29
C ALA A 44 8.93 8.57 12.34
N VAL A 45 8.64 8.26 13.62
CA VAL A 45 9.64 8.29 14.69
C VAL A 45 10.80 7.32 14.43
N HIS A 46 10.48 6.11 13.96
CA HIS A 46 11.49 5.10 13.63
C HIS A 46 12.40 5.55 12.47
N LEU A 47 11.84 6.15 11.42
CA LEU A 47 12.58 6.69 10.28
C LEU A 47 13.58 7.77 10.73
N ASP A 48 13.16 8.69 11.59
CA ASP A 48 14.04 9.73 12.15
C ASP A 48 15.21 9.11 12.93
N GLN A 49 14.93 8.11 13.77
CA GLN A 49 15.95 7.43 14.59
C GLN A 49 17.01 6.71 13.75
N ILE A 50 16.61 6.11 12.62
CA ILE A 50 17.54 5.41 11.73
C ILE A 50 18.12 6.31 10.63
N GLY A 51 17.77 7.60 10.61
CA GLY A 51 18.22 8.56 9.59
C GLY A 51 17.76 8.16 8.18
N LEU A 52 16.49 7.81 8.02
CA LEU A 52 15.82 7.66 6.74
C LEU A 52 14.77 8.76 6.56
N SER A 53 14.59 9.22 5.32
CA SER A 53 13.67 10.31 5.07
C SER A 53 12.21 9.83 5.03
N GLY A 54 11.32 10.62 5.63
CA GLY A 54 9.87 10.46 5.60
C GLY A 54 9.20 11.81 5.81
N PRO A 55 7.86 11.91 5.65
CA PRO A 55 7.15 13.14 5.93
C PRO A 55 7.18 13.45 7.42
N LYS A 56 7.47 14.71 7.78
CA LYS A 56 7.31 15.15 9.16
C LYS A 56 5.87 14.91 9.59
N THR A 57 5.73 14.25 10.74
CA THR A 57 4.46 13.72 11.20
C THR A 57 4.17 14.22 12.61
N ALA A 58 2.93 14.63 12.86
CA ALA A 58 2.43 14.97 14.18
C ALA A 58 1.08 14.27 14.44
N PRO A 59 0.76 13.88 15.67
CA PRO A 59 -0.59 13.46 16.02
C PRO A 59 -1.56 14.64 15.85
N LEU A 60 -2.78 14.37 15.39
CA LEU A 60 -3.83 15.39 15.36
C LEU A 60 -4.47 15.52 16.75
N THR A 61 -4.45 16.73 17.30
CA THR A 61 -5.00 17.06 18.62
C THR A 61 -5.93 18.28 18.55
N LEU A 62 -6.77 18.48 19.57
CA LEU A 62 -7.75 19.58 19.62
C LEU A 62 -7.08 20.96 19.70
N ASP A 63 -5.93 21.07 20.36
CA ASP A 63 -5.15 22.31 20.46
C ASP A 63 -4.57 22.74 19.10
N ILE A 64 -4.12 21.80 18.27
CA ILE A 64 -3.67 22.10 16.90
C ILE A 64 -4.81 22.62 16.03
N ILE A 65 -6.02 22.10 16.21
CA ILE A 65 -7.21 22.58 15.48
C ILE A 65 -7.49 24.04 15.83
N LYS A 66 -7.37 24.41 17.12
CA LYS A 66 -7.71 25.75 17.60
C LYS A 66 -6.62 26.79 17.35
N GLU A 67 -5.35 26.40 17.41
CA GLU A 67 -4.21 27.32 17.40
C GLU A 67 -3.11 26.83 16.46
N GLU A 68 -2.88 27.57 15.38
CA GLU A 68 -1.84 27.25 14.39
C GLU A 68 -0.44 27.16 15.00
N ALA A 69 -0.13 27.98 16.01
CA ALA A 69 1.18 28.01 16.66
C ALA A 69 1.57 26.67 17.30
N ASN A 70 0.61 25.80 17.60
CA ASN A 70 0.86 24.46 18.14
C ASN A 70 1.24 23.45 17.05
N LEU A 71 1.01 23.78 15.78
CA LEU A 71 1.40 22.95 14.64
C LEU A 71 2.87 23.16 14.28
N LYS A 72 3.70 22.16 14.55
CA LYS A 72 5.13 22.16 14.18
C LYS A 72 5.42 21.65 12.76
N LEU A 73 4.42 21.71 11.88
CA LEU A 73 4.49 21.26 10.48
C LEU A 73 4.24 22.45 9.55
N LYS A 74 4.77 22.38 8.33
CA LYS A 74 4.53 23.38 7.29
C LYS A 74 3.40 22.94 6.37
N PHE A 75 2.52 23.88 6.02
CA PHE A 75 1.54 23.65 4.96
C PHE A 75 2.20 23.58 3.57
N PRO A 76 1.63 22.82 2.61
CA PRO A 76 0.43 22.00 2.78
C PRO A 76 0.63 20.77 3.65
N VAL A 77 -0.43 20.35 4.35
CA VAL A 77 -0.45 19.14 5.18
C VAL A 77 -1.52 18.16 4.73
N LEU A 78 -1.29 16.87 4.95
CA LEU A 78 -2.26 15.79 4.79
C LEU A 78 -2.74 15.33 6.16
N SER A 79 -4.05 15.34 6.39
CA SER A 79 -4.64 14.57 7.50
C SER A 79 -4.89 13.13 7.05
N LYS A 80 -4.49 12.15 7.86
CA LYS A 80 -4.69 10.73 7.56
C LYS A 80 -5.19 9.98 8.82
N PRO A 81 -6.25 9.17 8.74
CA PRO A 81 -6.60 8.31 9.86
C PRO A 81 -5.50 7.26 10.09
N ILE A 82 -5.15 6.99 11.34
CA ILE A 82 -4.06 6.05 11.69
C ILE A 82 -4.34 4.66 11.11
N LYS A 83 -5.57 4.16 11.27
CA LYS A 83 -5.99 2.81 10.84
C LYS A 83 -6.78 2.88 9.54
N SER A 84 -6.18 3.43 8.49
CA SER A 84 -6.78 3.51 7.16
C SER A 84 -5.85 3.01 6.08
N GLY A 85 -6.44 2.59 4.96
CA GLY A 85 -5.72 2.13 3.77
C GLY A 85 -6.47 2.55 2.49
N SER A 86 -5.76 2.50 1.36
CA SER A 86 -6.25 2.88 0.02
C SER A 86 -6.67 4.36 -0.09
N GLY A 87 -5.96 5.26 0.60
CA GLY A 87 -6.22 6.70 0.55
C GLY A 87 -7.52 7.17 1.22
N ARG A 88 -8.23 6.26 1.91
CA ARG A 88 -9.52 6.61 2.54
C ARG A 88 -9.32 7.57 3.70
N GLY A 89 -10.05 8.68 3.68
CA GLY A 89 -10.01 9.70 4.73
C GLY A 89 -8.80 10.64 4.63
N ILE A 90 -7.97 10.52 3.59
CA ILE A 90 -6.89 11.47 3.35
C ILE A 90 -7.48 12.77 2.80
N VAL A 91 -7.13 13.88 3.43
CA VAL A 91 -7.51 15.23 3.01
C VAL A 91 -6.27 16.11 3.04
N LYS A 92 -6.07 16.91 1.99
CA LYS A 92 -4.99 17.90 1.89
C LYS A 92 -5.54 19.26 2.28
N PHE A 93 -4.79 19.98 3.11
CA PHE A 93 -5.07 21.35 3.51
C PHE A 93 -3.91 22.24 3.10
N GLU A 94 -4.22 23.39 2.51
CA GLU A 94 -3.23 24.38 2.07
C GLU A 94 -2.92 25.41 3.17
N ASP A 95 -3.77 25.52 4.19
CA ASP A 95 -3.64 26.47 5.30
C ASP A 95 -4.35 25.97 6.57
N HIS A 96 -4.07 26.61 7.71
CA HIS A 96 -4.64 26.27 9.00
C HIS A 96 -6.15 26.47 9.05
N ARG A 97 -6.66 27.52 8.40
CA ARG A 97 -8.09 27.87 8.42
C ARG A 97 -8.95 26.76 7.82
N SER A 98 -8.64 26.33 6.59
CA SER A 98 -9.36 25.25 5.90
C SER A 98 -9.27 23.91 6.64
N PHE A 99 -8.15 23.66 7.32
CA PHE A 99 -7.95 22.53 8.20
C PHE A 99 -8.84 22.59 9.44
N ALA A 100 -8.87 23.73 10.13
CA ALA A 100 -9.67 23.93 11.34
C ALA A 100 -11.17 23.81 11.04
N ASP A 101 -11.66 24.54 10.04
CA ASP A 101 -13.07 24.53 9.61
C ASP A 101 -13.56 23.09 9.32
N TYR A 102 -12.72 22.28 8.67
CA TYR A 102 -13.04 20.89 8.35
C TYR A 102 -13.22 20.02 9.60
N PHE A 103 -12.33 20.13 10.59
CA PHE A 103 -12.39 19.31 11.79
C PHE A 103 -13.37 19.83 12.83
N GLU A 104 -13.71 21.12 12.83
CA GLU A 104 -14.84 21.65 13.59
C GLU A 104 -16.16 21.03 13.12
N PHE A 105 -16.37 20.93 11.81
CA PHE A 105 -17.57 20.32 11.26
C PHE A 105 -17.59 18.79 11.40
N LYS A 106 -16.48 18.13 11.06
CA LYS A 106 -16.41 16.66 11.03
C LYS A 106 -16.30 16.02 12.42
N GLY A 107 -15.64 16.70 13.36
CA GLY A 107 -15.22 16.15 14.64
C GLY A 107 -14.07 15.13 14.52
N LEU A 108 -13.55 14.72 15.68
CA LEU A 108 -12.47 13.74 15.84
C LEU A 108 -13.01 12.41 16.37
N ASN A 109 -13.71 11.66 15.53
CA ASN A 109 -14.33 10.37 15.90
C ASN A 109 -13.35 9.18 15.86
N GLU A 110 -12.13 9.39 15.36
CA GLU A 110 -11.05 8.40 15.30
C GLU A 110 -9.69 9.10 15.38
N PRO A 111 -8.60 8.39 15.70
CA PRO A 111 -7.25 8.97 15.69
C PRO A 111 -6.75 9.32 14.28
N TYR A 112 -6.21 10.53 14.14
CA TYR A 112 -5.57 11.03 12.92
C TYR A 112 -4.11 11.42 13.19
N ILE A 113 -3.34 11.44 12.10
CA ILE A 113 -2.06 12.14 12.03
C ILE A 113 -2.14 13.27 11.01
N LEU A 114 -1.29 14.27 11.19
CA LEU A 114 -0.94 15.27 10.20
C LEU A 114 0.46 14.96 9.66
N GLN A 115 0.62 15.09 8.35
CA GLN A 115 1.90 14.92 7.66
C GLN A 115 2.15 16.08 6.71
N GLU A 116 3.38 16.60 6.66
CA GLU A 116 3.76 17.53 5.59
C GLU A 116 3.53 16.86 4.23
N PHE A 117 2.92 17.60 3.30
CA PHE A 117 2.71 17.12 1.94
C PHE A 117 4.02 17.15 1.17
N ILE A 118 4.40 16.00 0.61
CA ILE A 118 5.58 15.86 -0.24
C ILE A 118 5.08 15.79 -1.68
N GLU A 119 5.51 16.75 -2.48
CA GLU A 119 5.31 16.72 -3.94
C GLU A 119 6.38 15.83 -4.57
N GLY A 120 5.96 14.89 -5.42
CA GLY A 120 6.91 14.03 -6.10
C GLY A 120 6.26 12.91 -6.89
N GLN A 121 7.06 11.90 -7.22
CA GLN A 121 6.63 10.75 -8.00
C GLN A 121 6.43 9.53 -7.08
N ASP A 122 5.33 8.81 -7.24
CA ASP A 122 5.05 7.62 -6.43
C ASP A 122 5.92 6.44 -6.85
N PHE A 123 6.50 5.82 -5.84
CA PHE A 123 7.18 4.55 -5.94
C PHE A 123 6.62 3.58 -4.90
N GLY A 124 6.70 2.30 -5.22
CA GLY A 124 6.43 1.21 -4.30
C GLY A 124 7.57 0.21 -4.35
N CYS A 125 7.97 -0.32 -3.20
CA CYS A 125 8.89 -1.45 -3.11
C CYS A 125 8.19 -2.60 -2.42
N ASN A 126 8.06 -3.71 -3.12
CA ASN A 126 7.51 -4.92 -2.55
C ASN A 126 8.64 -5.85 -2.18
N VAL A 127 8.60 -6.42 -0.99
CA VAL A 127 9.69 -7.23 -0.44
C VAL A 127 9.19 -8.52 0.19
N LEU A 128 10.06 -9.53 0.18
CA LEU A 128 10.02 -10.69 1.06
C LEU A 128 11.31 -10.67 1.86
N CYS A 129 11.22 -10.69 3.19
CA CYS A 129 12.38 -10.61 4.07
C CYS A 129 12.48 -11.82 5.00
N HIS A 130 13.71 -12.10 5.44
CA HIS A 130 14.03 -12.98 6.55
C HIS A 130 15.07 -12.31 7.45
N ASP A 131 14.75 -12.11 8.72
CA ASP A 131 15.64 -11.46 9.71
C ASP A 131 16.23 -10.13 9.21
N GLY A 132 15.37 -9.35 8.56
CA GLY A 132 15.69 -8.05 7.98
C GLY A 132 16.43 -8.09 6.64
N GLU A 133 16.85 -9.27 6.16
CA GLU A 133 17.46 -9.43 4.84
C GLU A 133 16.39 -9.63 3.76
N ILE A 134 16.53 -8.93 2.65
CA ILE A 134 15.60 -9.02 1.51
C ILE A 134 15.96 -10.23 0.64
N LEU A 135 15.04 -11.21 0.57
CA LEU A 135 15.18 -12.41 -0.27
C LEU A 135 14.67 -12.20 -1.70
N ALA A 136 13.65 -11.35 -1.85
CA ALA A 136 13.09 -11.00 -3.15
C ALA A 136 12.47 -9.61 -3.06
N TYR A 137 12.54 -8.86 -4.16
CA TYR A 137 11.89 -7.56 -4.24
C TYR A 137 11.44 -7.21 -5.65
N THR A 138 10.55 -6.22 -5.75
CA THR A 138 10.22 -5.52 -6.99
C THR A 138 10.02 -4.05 -6.70
N ILE A 139 10.58 -3.16 -7.52
CA ILE A 139 10.33 -1.72 -7.44
C ILE A 139 9.35 -1.33 -8.53
N GLN A 140 8.35 -0.55 -8.15
CA GLN A 140 7.25 -0.09 -9.00
C GLN A 140 7.26 1.44 -9.00
N LYS A 141 7.18 2.05 -10.18
CA LYS A 141 6.94 3.49 -10.35
C LYS A 141 5.51 3.70 -10.82
N GLY A 142 4.74 4.53 -10.12
CA GLY A 142 3.39 4.90 -10.56
C GLY A 142 3.44 5.68 -11.88
N ASN A 143 2.64 5.28 -12.87
CA ASN A 143 2.57 5.99 -14.15
C ASN A 143 1.15 6.41 -14.56
N LEU A 144 0.13 5.93 -13.83
CA LEU A 144 -1.26 6.27 -14.05
C LEU A 144 -2.08 6.15 -12.75
N TRP A 145 -2.61 7.29 -12.32
CA TRP A 145 -3.49 7.39 -11.17
C TRP A 145 -4.91 6.92 -11.48
N GLY A 146 -5.60 6.39 -10.47
CA GLY A 146 -7.04 6.24 -10.52
C GLY A 146 -7.76 7.59 -10.47
N SER A 147 -9.08 7.58 -10.65
CA SER A 147 -9.91 8.80 -10.68
C SER A 147 -10.03 9.55 -9.34
N LYS A 148 -9.45 9.02 -8.26
CA LYS A 148 -9.48 9.62 -6.92
C LYS A 148 -8.07 10.04 -6.49
N PRO A 149 -7.90 11.24 -5.90
CA PRO A 149 -6.63 11.64 -5.29
C PRO A 149 -6.16 10.59 -4.27
N TYR A 150 -4.85 10.34 -4.23
CA TYR A 150 -4.22 9.40 -3.28
C TYR A 150 -4.74 7.96 -3.35
N SER A 151 -5.42 7.59 -4.44
CA SER A 151 -5.87 6.22 -4.67
C SER A 151 -4.73 5.36 -5.21
N ALA A 152 -4.89 4.04 -5.12
CA ALA A 152 -3.91 3.13 -5.68
C ALA A 152 -3.68 3.41 -7.19
N GLN A 153 -2.43 3.35 -7.60
CA GLN A 153 -2.04 3.46 -9.00
C GLN A 153 -2.71 2.34 -9.82
N ILE A 154 -3.25 2.70 -10.98
CA ILE A 154 -3.89 1.77 -11.93
C ILE A 154 -2.94 1.38 -13.08
N GLY A 155 -1.85 2.14 -13.26
CA GLY A 155 -0.71 1.78 -14.10
C GLY A 155 0.60 1.99 -13.36
N LEU A 156 1.55 1.09 -13.59
CA LEU A 156 2.87 1.11 -12.97
C LEU A 156 3.93 0.54 -13.91
N ASP A 157 5.17 0.97 -13.71
CA ASP A 157 6.35 0.45 -14.39
C ASP A 157 7.26 -0.25 -13.39
N PHE A 158 7.72 -1.45 -13.72
CA PHE A 158 8.80 -2.11 -12.99
C PHE A 158 10.12 -1.51 -13.44
N VAL A 159 10.87 -0.96 -12.48
CA VAL A 159 12.13 -0.26 -12.69
C VAL A 159 13.17 -0.76 -11.70
N HIS A 160 14.47 -0.56 -11.98
CA HIS A 160 15.50 -0.69 -10.95
C HIS A 160 15.95 0.71 -10.51
N ASN A 161 16.16 0.88 -9.21
CA ASN A 161 16.72 2.07 -8.60
C ASN A 161 17.48 1.66 -7.34
N GLU A 162 18.79 1.87 -7.33
CA GLU A 162 19.67 1.39 -6.28
C GLU A 162 19.49 2.18 -4.98
N ASP A 163 19.35 3.50 -5.06
CA ASP A 163 19.18 4.36 -3.87
C ASP A 163 17.90 4.03 -3.10
N LEU A 164 16.80 3.83 -3.83
CA LEU A 164 15.54 3.34 -3.26
C LEU A 164 15.75 1.97 -2.61
N PHE A 165 16.42 1.04 -3.29
CA PHE A 165 16.65 -0.30 -2.77
C PHE A 165 17.47 -0.28 -1.49
N GLN A 166 18.53 0.54 -1.41
CA GLN A 166 19.35 0.68 -0.22
C GLN A 166 18.57 1.30 0.94
N ALA A 167 17.73 2.31 0.69
CA ALA A 167 16.85 2.88 1.71
C ALA A 167 15.88 1.82 2.27
N VAL A 168 15.24 1.03 1.39
CA VAL A 168 14.35 -0.06 1.81
C VAL A 168 15.10 -1.16 2.53
N LYS A 169 16.30 -1.55 2.06
CA LYS A 169 17.14 -2.55 2.74
C LYS A 169 17.49 -2.12 4.16
N LYS A 170 17.92 -0.87 4.35
CA LYS A 170 18.20 -0.30 5.68
C LYS A 170 16.96 -0.32 6.57
N LEU A 171 15.80 0.08 6.04
CA LEU A 171 14.52 0.05 6.75
C LEU A 171 14.16 -1.37 7.21
N MET A 172 14.13 -2.34 6.28
CA MET A 172 13.75 -3.72 6.59
C MET A 172 14.73 -4.37 7.58
N LYS A 173 16.03 -4.04 7.48
CA LYS A 173 17.04 -4.50 8.44
C LYS A 173 16.80 -3.95 9.84
N SER A 174 16.50 -2.66 9.95
CA SER A 174 16.25 -2.01 11.25
C SER A 174 15.02 -2.54 12.00
N LEU A 175 14.04 -3.08 11.25
CA LEU A 175 12.82 -3.69 11.78
C LEU A 175 12.93 -5.20 11.96
N ASN A 176 14.12 -5.79 11.76
CA ASN A 176 14.34 -7.24 11.73
C ASN A 176 13.24 -8.00 10.96
N TRP A 177 12.83 -7.45 9.81
CA TRP A 177 11.56 -7.81 9.20
C TRP A 177 11.53 -9.24 8.69
N ASN A 178 10.38 -9.89 8.86
CA ASN A 178 10.13 -11.26 8.41
C ASN A 178 8.82 -11.33 7.61
N GLY A 179 8.83 -12.04 6.49
CA GLY A 179 7.67 -12.18 5.60
C GLY A 179 7.56 -11.04 4.58
N VAL A 180 6.36 -10.85 4.05
CA VAL A 180 6.10 -9.88 2.96
C VAL A 180 5.71 -8.51 3.48
N ALA A 181 6.09 -7.47 2.74
CA ALA A 181 5.59 -6.12 2.92
C ALA A 181 5.60 -5.35 1.59
N ASN A 182 4.78 -4.32 1.52
CA ASN A 182 4.86 -3.28 0.51
C ASN A 182 5.19 -1.95 1.19
N ILE A 183 6.16 -1.23 0.66
CA ILE A 183 6.62 0.06 1.15
C ILE A 183 6.23 1.10 0.11
N ASP A 184 5.46 2.10 0.52
CA ASP A 184 5.09 3.22 -0.34
C ASP A 184 6.06 4.38 -0.12
N LEU A 185 6.58 4.94 -1.22
CA LEU A 185 7.57 6.01 -1.22
C LEU A 185 7.16 7.12 -2.19
N ILE A 186 7.64 8.33 -1.92
CA ILE A 186 7.66 9.42 -2.90
C ILE A 186 9.11 9.77 -3.21
N PHE A 187 9.43 9.88 -4.49
CA PHE A 187 10.67 10.51 -4.94
C PHE A 187 10.44 12.02 -5.09
N ASP A 188 11.17 12.80 -4.29
CA ASP A 188 11.25 14.25 -4.42
C ASP A 188 12.36 14.61 -5.42
N PRO A 189 12.04 15.06 -6.65
CA PRO A 189 13.03 15.40 -7.65
C PRO A 189 13.79 16.69 -7.33
N LYS A 190 13.31 17.54 -6.41
CA LYS A 190 13.98 18.81 -6.06
C LYS A 190 15.20 18.55 -5.16
N ASN A 191 15.07 17.60 -4.25
CA ASN A 191 16.12 17.22 -3.30
C ASN A 191 16.81 15.89 -3.65
N GLU A 192 16.33 15.19 -4.70
CA GLU A 192 16.81 13.87 -5.14
C GLU A 192 16.75 12.80 -4.04
N VAL A 193 15.69 12.82 -3.23
CA VAL A 193 15.52 11.94 -2.07
C VAL A 193 14.24 11.11 -2.19
N PHE A 194 14.32 9.85 -1.74
CA PHE A 194 13.14 9.01 -1.51
C PHE A 194 12.64 9.17 -0.08
N HIS A 195 11.39 9.58 0.06
CA HIS A 195 10.69 9.66 1.33
C HIS A 195 9.81 8.41 1.52
N ILE A 196 10.04 7.67 2.60
CA ILE A 196 9.20 6.52 2.99
C ILE A 196 7.92 7.05 3.62
N LEU A 197 6.77 6.67 3.07
CA LEU A 197 5.47 7.16 3.54
C LEU A 197 4.77 6.17 4.45
N GLU A 198 4.81 4.89 4.09
CA GLU A 198 4.00 3.85 4.71
C GLU A 198 4.63 2.46 4.47
N ILE A 199 4.46 1.56 5.44
CA ILE A 199 4.66 0.13 5.25
C ILE A 199 3.29 -0.55 5.39
N ASN A 200 2.91 -1.28 4.35
CA ASN A 200 1.76 -2.16 4.32
C ASN A 200 2.25 -3.59 4.62
N PRO A 201 2.11 -4.12 5.86
CA PRO A 201 2.68 -5.42 6.25
C PRO A 201 1.80 -6.59 5.78
N ARG A 202 1.54 -6.62 4.47
CA ARG A 202 0.64 -7.56 3.79
C ARG A 202 0.98 -7.62 2.30
N PHE A 203 0.30 -8.51 1.59
CA PHE A 203 0.29 -8.48 0.13
C PHE A 203 -0.38 -7.21 -0.40
N TRP A 204 0.16 -6.71 -1.51
CA TRP A 204 -0.31 -5.53 -2.23
C TRP A 204 -1.25 -5.91 -3.38
N SER A 205 -2.01 -4.93 -3.87
CA SER A 205 -3.02 -5.15 -4.92
C SER A 205 -2.40 -5.54 -6.27
N SER A 206 -1.19 -5.04 -6.58
CA SER A 206 -0.46 -5.33 -7.81
C SER A 206 0.39 -6.62 -7.76
N ILE A 207 0.05 -7.59 -6.90
CA ILE A 207 0.80 -8.86 -6.77
C ILE A 207 0.90 -9.66 -8.07
N THR A 208 -0.16 -9.64 -8.90
CA THR A 208 -0.15 -10.28 -10.22
C THR A 208 0.77 -9.57 -11.21
N ALA A 209 1.00 -8.26 -11.02
CA ALA A 209 1.98 -7.50 -11.76
C ALA A 209 3.40 -7.97 -11.41
N SER A 210 3.71 -8.17 -10.11
CA SER A 210 5.00 -8.73 -9.70
C SER A 210 5.24 -10.12 -10.30
N LEU A 211 4.19 -10.94 -10.38
CA LEU A 211 4.26 -12.25 -11.03
C LEU A 211 4.52 -12.15 -12.55
N LEU A 212 3.95 -11.14 -13.23
CA LEU A 212 4.25 -10.86 -14.64
C LEU A 212 5.71 -10.44 -14.83
N ALA A 213 6.22 -9.60 -13.92
CA ALA A 213 7.62 -9.17 -13.91
C ALA A 213 8.59 -10.31 -13.56
N GLY A 214 8.10 -11.44 -13.04
CA GLY A 214 8.86 -12.68 -12.83
C GLY A 214 8.94 -13.14 -11.37
N ILE A 215 8.39 -12.39 -10.41
CA ILE A 215 8.51 -12.71 -8.98
C ILE A 215 7.19 -13.23 -8.42
N ASN A 216 7.20 -14.49 -8.00
CA ASN A 216 6.05 -15.12 -7.36
C ASN A 216 6.16 -15.07 -5.83
N PHE A 217 5.82 -13.92 -5.23
CA PHE A 217 5.93 -13.72 -3.78
C PHE A 217 5.17 -14.75 -2.93
N PRO A 218 3.93 -15.18 -3.26
CA PRO A 218 3.26 -16.24 -2.51
C PRO A 218 4.04 -17.56 -2.50
N LYS A 219 4.57 -17.97 -3.66
CA LYS A 219 5.41 -19.18 -3.78
C LYS A 219 6.68 -19.06 -2.94
N LEU A 220 7.36 -17.90 -3.03
CA LEU A 220 8.58 -17.66 -2.27
C LEU A 220 8.33 -17.60 -0.76
N LEU A 221 7.22 -17.01 -0.31
CA LEU A 221 6.83 -17.02 1.10
C LEU A 221 6.57 -18.45 1.60
N ILE A 222 5.93 -19.30 0.78
CA ILE A 222 5.75 -20.72 1.11
C ILE A 222 7.13 -21.38 1.29
N TYR A 223 8.02 -21.24 0.31
CA TYR A 223 9.37 -21.81 0.36
C TYR A 223 10.13 -21.37 1.61
N GLN A 224 10.15 -20.07 1.91
CA GLN A 224 10.72 -19.55 3.15
C GLN A 224 10.13 -20.24 4.38
N SER A 225 8.81 -20.40 4.42
CA SER A 225 8.09 -20.90 5.60
C SER A 225 8.33 -22.40 5.85
N ILE A 226 8.65 -23.16 4.81
CA ILE A 226 8.98 -24.59 4.92
C ILE A 226 10.49 -24.86 4.91
N GLY A 227 11.33 -23.81 4.97
CA GLY A 227 12.78 -23.94 5.02
C GLY A 227 13.44 -24.29 3.68
N GLU A 228 12.74 -24.12 2.56
CA GLU A 228 13.30 -24.34 1.22
C GLU A 228 14.22 -23.18 0.82
N LYS A 229 15.30 -23.52 0.11
CA LYS A 229 16.25 -22.53 -0.37
C LYS A 229 15.59 -21.62 -1.42
N ILE A 230 15.73 -20.31 -1.25
CA ILE A 230 15.31 -19.32 -2.23
C ILE A 230 16.54 -18.84 -2.98
N GLU A 231 16.61 -19.14 -4.27
CA GLU A 231 17.65 -18.62 -5.16
C GLU A 231 17.47 -17.11 -5.39
N PRO A 232 18.54 -16.37 -5.76
CA PRO A 232 18.43 -14.96 -6.10
C PRO A 232 17.37 -14.69 -7.17
N GLN A 233 16.53 -13.70 -6.89
CA GLN A 233 15.39 -13.35 -7.73
C GLN A 233 15.70 -12.12 -8.59
N ASN A 234 15.39 -12.19 -9.89
CA ASN A 234 15.48 -11.05 -10.80
C ASN A 234 14.11 -10.79 -11.45
N TYR A 235 13.74 -9.52 -11.57
CA TYR A 235 12.50 -9.11 -12.24
C TYR A 235 12.78 -8.32 -13.52
N LYS A 236 11.84 -8.40 -14.46
CA LYS A 236 11.91 -7.71 -15.75
C LYS A 236 11.46 -6.26 -15.60
N ARG A 237 12.14 -5.35 -16.30
CA ARG A 237 11.61 -4.01 -16.56
C ARG A 237 10.42 -4.15 -17.52
N MET A 238 9.25 -3.67 -17.09
CA MET A 238 8.03 -3.73 -17.90
C MET A 238 6.97 -2.79 -17.37
N GLY A 239 6.10 -2.30 -18.26
CA GLY A 239 4.86 -1.62 -17.88
C GLY A 239 3.75 -2.61 -17.55
N TYR A 240 2.89 -2.23 -16.62
CA TYR A 240 1.69 -2.95 -16.24
C TYR A 240 0.51 -1.99 -16.07
N VAL A 241 -0.67 -2.42 -16.51
CA VAL A 241 -1.92 -1.70 -16.30
C VAL A 241 -3.04 -2.65 -15.90
N VAL A 242 -3.86 -2.24 -14.93
CA VAL A 242 -5.09 -2.97 -14.59
C VAL A 242 -6.12 -2.84 -15.72
N LEU A 243 -6.99 -3.84 -15.89
CA LEU A 243 -7.89 -3.90 -17.05
C LEU A 243 -8.80 -2.67 -17.21
N HIS A 244 -9.32 -2.11 -16.12
CA HIS A 244 -10.17 -0.92 -16.19
C HIS A 244 -9.38 0.37 -16.49
N GLY A 245 -8.06 0.36 -16.30
CA GLY A 245 -7.16 1.45 -16.68
C GLY A 245 -6.63 1.35 -18.11
N LEU A 246 -6.85 0.24 -18.81
CA LEU A 246 -6.30 -0.01 -20.14
C LEU A 246 -6.69 1.08 -21.16
N LYS A 247 -7.96 1.47 -21.19
CA LYS A 247 -8.45 2.52 -22.11
C LYS A 247 -7.71 3.84 -21.89
N GLU A 248 -7.55 4.23 -20.62
CA GLU A 248 -6.87 5.47 -20.27
C GLU A 248 -5.37 5.41 -20.56
N TYR A 249 -4.74 4.27 -20.28
CA TYR A 249 -3.35 4.01 -20.62
C TYR A 249 -3.09 4.10 -22.14
N CYS A 250 -3.90 3.44 -22.97
CA CYS A 250 -3.80 3.51 -24.42
C CYS A 250 -3.95 4.96 -24.92
N ARG A 251 -4.92 5.71 -24.37
CA ARG A 251 -5.13 7.12 -24.70
C ARG A 251 -3.91 7.98 -24.35
N LYS A 252 -3.35 7.81 -23.15
CA LYS A 252 -2.23 8.62 -22.65
C LYS A 252 -0.93 8.33 -23.41
N ASN A 253 -0.65 7.06 -23.69
CA ASN A 253 0.60 6.62 -24.31
C ASN A 253 0.52 6.51 -25.84
N LYS A 254 -0.62 6.83 -26.46
CA LYS A 254 -0.86 6.67 -27.90
C LYS A 254 -0.59 5.23 -28.40
N VAL A 255 -0.83 4.24 -27.54
CA VAL A 255 -0.67 2.81 -27.86
C VAL A 255 -2.00 2.24 -28.34
N SER A 256 -1.96 1.34 -29.33
CA SER A 256 -3.15 0.66 -29.82
C SER A 256 -3.83 -0.16 -28.72
N MET A 257 -5.16 -0.02 -28.59
CA MET A 257 -5.97 -0.88 -27.70
C MET A 257 -6.12 -2.32 -28.22
N TYR A 258 -5.57 -2.61 -29.39
CA TYR A 258 -5.58 -3.93 -30.03
C TYR A 258 -4.21 -4.60 -30.01
N ASP A 259 -3.22 -4.03 -29.30
CA ASP A 259 -1.96 -4.71 -29.05
C ASP A 259 -2.18 -5.90 -28.10
N LEU A 260 -2.51 -7.04 -28.69
CA LEU A 260 -2.76 -8.29 -27.97
C LEU A 260 -1.51 -8.76 -27.21
N GLY A 261 -0.32 -8.45 -27.71
CA GLY A 261 0.95 -8.76 -27.05
C GLY A 261 1.09 -7.99 -25.75
N PHE A 262 0.87 -6.68 -25.79
CA PHE A 262 0.84 -5.83 -24.59
C PHE A 262 -0.27 -6.28 -23.63
N ILE A 263 -1.50 -6.46 -24.12
CA ILE A 263 -2.64 -6.86 -23.26
C ILE A 263 -2.34 -8.17 -22.53
N TRP A 264 -1.77 -9.15 -23.23
CA TRP A 264 -1.45 -10.46 -22.66
C TRP A 264 -0.32 -10.40 -21.63
N ASN A 265 0.70 -9.57 -21.86
CA ASN A 265 1.94 -9.55 -21.07
C ASN A 265 1.99 -8.44 -20.01
N SER A 266 1.15 -7.41 -20.11
CA SER A 266 1.19 -6.21 -19.26
C SER A 266 -0.15 -5.95 -18.56
N THR A 267 -1.08 -6.90 -18.58
CA THR A 267 -2.35 -6.81 -17.84
C THR A 267 -2.66 -8.14 -17.13
N PRO A 268 -3.58 -8.16 -16.16
CA PRO A 268 -3.90 -9.40 -15.45
C PRO A 268 -4.79 -10.36 -16.27
N ILE A 269 -5.08 -10.08 -17.55
CA ILE A 269 -6.06 -10.83 -18.37
C ILE A 269 -5.75 -12.33 -18.41
N ARG A 270 -4.47 -12.71 -18.58
CA ARG A 270 -4.06 -14.11 -18.71
C ARG A 270 -4.40 -14.94 -17.48
N TYR A 271 -4.35 -14.33 -16.29
CA TYR A 271 -4.68 -15.00 -15.03
C TYR A 271 -6.20 -15.10 -14.85
N LYS A 272 -6.94 -14.06 -15.22
CA LYS A 272 -8.41 -14.09 -15.17
C LYS A 272 -9.03 -15.12 -16.12
N ILE A 273 -8.39 -15.37 -17.27
CA ILE A 273 -8.82 -16.43 -18.20
C ILE A 273 -8.52 -17.82 -17.61
N LYS A 274 -7.34 -18.00 -17.02
CA LYS A 274 -6.92 -19.29 -16.43
C LYS A 274 -7.68 -19.65 -15.16
N ASP A 275 -8.09 -18.65 -14.37
CA ASP A 275 -8.90 -18.82 -13.18
C ASP A 275 -10.07 -17.82 -13.18
N PRO A 276 -11.21 -18.18 -13.81
CA PRO A 276 -12.36 -17.30 -13.91
C PRO A 276 -13.22 -17.27 -12.63
N VAL A 277 -12.98 -18.16 -11.66
CA VAL A 277 -13.83 -18.28 -10.46
C VAL A 277 -13.84 -16.99 -9.62
N PRO A 278 -12.69 -16.35 -9.33
CA PRO A 278 -12.69 -15.05 -8.63
C PRO A 278 -13.49 -13.98 -9.37
N LEU A 279 -13.44 -13.95 -10.70
CA LEU A 279 -14.17 -12.97 -11.51
C LEU A 279 -15.68 -13.19 -11.42
N ALA A 280 -16.13 -14.45 -11.53
CA ALA A 280 -17.54 -14.81 -11.39
C ALA A 280 -18.06 -14.44 -9.99
N TYR A 281 -17.27 -14.71 -8.95
CA TYR A 281 -17.62 -14.36 -7.57
C TYR A 281 -17.71 -12.83 -7.38
N GLU A 282 -16.74 -12.07 -7.89
CA GLU A 282 -16.75 -10.60 -7.84
C GLU A 282 -17.99 -10.03 -8.54
N TYR A 283 -18.36 -10.59 -9.70
CA TYR A 283 -19.56 -10.20 -10.44
C TYR A 283 -20.84 -10.51 -9.66
N ALA A 284 -20.95 -11.71 -9.06
CA ALA A 284 -22.08 -12.11 -8.24
C ALA A 284 -22.27 -11.17 -7.03
N LEU A 285 -21.18 -10.83 -6.33
CA LEU A 285 -21.22 -9.89 -5.21
C LEU A 285 -21.64 -8.48 -5.63
N LYS A 286 -21.09 -7.96 -6.73
CA LYS A 286 -21.46 -6.64 -7.26
C LYS A 286 -22.94 -6.59 -7.63
N THR A 287 -23.43 -7.64 -8.31
CA THR A 287 -24.84 -7.78 -8.69
C THR A 287 -25.74 -7.84 -7.46
N LYS A 288 -25.40 -8.67 -6.47
CA LYS A 288 -26.12 -8.74 -5.20
C LYS A 288 -26.19 -7.37 -4.50
N LYS A 289 -25.08 -6.65 -4.42
CA LYS A 289 -25.02 -5.31 -3.79
C LYS A 289 -25.88 -4.28 -4.53
N GLN A 290 -25.87 -4.29 -5.87
CA GLN A 290 -26.72 -3.41 -6.67
C GLN A 290 -28.20 -3.72 -6.48
N ILE A 291 -28.58 -4.99 -6.48
CA ILE A 291 -29.96 -5.43 -6.24
C ILE A 291 -30.41 -5.00 -4.85
N MET A 292 -29.64 -5.33 -3.80
CA MET A 292 -29.96 -4.94 -2.42
C MET A 292 -30.07 -3.42 -2.25
N GLY A 293 -29.17 -2.63 -2.87
CA GLY A 293 -29.22 -1.18 -2.82
C GLY A 293 -30.45 -0.59 -3.52
N LYS A 294 -30.92 -1.20 -4.62
CA LYS A 294 -32.19 -0.82 -5.25
C LYS A 294 -33.38 -1.15 -4.37
N PHE A 295 -33.42 -2.34 -3.75
CA PHE A 295 -34.48 -2.73 -2.80
C PHE A 295 -34.54 -1.77 -1.60
N GLN A 296 -33.41 -1.44 -0.97
CA GLN A 296 -33.37 -0.48 0.14
C GLN A 296 -33.92 0.90 -0.25
N LYS A 297 -33.57 1.41 -1.44
CA LYS A 297 -34.12 2.69 -1.95
C LYS A 297 -35.62 2.63 -2.22
N LEU A 298 -36.14 1.48 -2.67
CA LEU A 298 -37.57 1.25 -2.88
C LEU A 298 -38.36 1.22 -1.57
N PHE A 299 -37.81 0.61 -0.52
CA PHE A 299 -38.43 0.60 0.81
C PHE A 299 -38.39 1.98 1.48
N LEU A 300 -37.28 2.72 1.37
CA LEU A 300 -37.16 4.07 1.91
C LEU A 300 -38.09 5.08 1.20
N ARG A 301 -38.40 4.87 -0.08
CA ARG A 301 -39.38 5.69 -0.82
C ARG A 301 -40.85 5.36 -0.50
N LYS A 302 -41.13 4.21 0.14
CA LYS A 302 -42.48 3.86 0.61
C LYS A 302 -42.73 4.26 2.07
N ALA A 303 -41.68 4.65 2.80
CA ALA A 303 -41.73 5.06 4.20
C ALA A 303 -41.61 6.59 4.39
N ALA A 304 -41.51 7.36 3.30
CA ALA A 304 -41.54 8.82 3.24
C ALA A 304 -42.77 9.25 2.43
#